data_AF-A0A0E0QEP6-F1
#
_entry.id   AF-A0A0E0QEP6-F1
#
_cell.length_a   1.000
_cell.length_b   1.000
_cell.length_c   1.000
_cell.angle_alpha   90.00
_cell.angle_beta   90.00
_cell.angle_gamma   90.00
#
_symmetry.space_group_name_H-M   'P 1'
#
loop_
_entity.id
_entity.type
_entity.pdbx_description
1 polymer ?
#
loop_
_entity_poly.entity_id
_entity_poly.type
_entity_poly.pdbx_seq_one_letter_code
_entity_poly.pdbx_strand_id
1 'polypeptide(L)'
;MEAAPAAAAGRYGNLERSFKLAARSVLTACSREDVKRAFPSFTDAERERLYQMFIYVIKSLHSNIEVAAALEKIDQFVEEQKLDVLSSDKTNIEDTKQMISKAKKDEVEYLKSLIEEVEEKNNAMKARIELLKKDDDLAAGKQVLEKLMQCNSALYNGL
;
A
#
# COMPACT_ATOMS: atom_id res chain seq x y z
N MET A 1 1.11 -23.03 42.07
CA MET A 1 2.26 -22.11 41.97
C MET A 1 2.41 -21.79 40.50
N GLU A 2 1.75 -20.73 40.09
CA GLU A 2 1.57 -20.32 38.70
C GLU A 2 2.89 -19.72 38.21
N ALA A 3 3.50 -20.33 37.19
CA ALA A 3 4.76 -19.86 36.64
C ALA A 3 4.51 -18.54 35.91
N ALA A 4 5.08 -17.46 36.45
CA ALA A 4 5.09 -16.16 35.82
C ALA A 4 5.61 -16.28 34.37
N PRO A 5 5.01 -15.56 33.40
CA PRO A 5 5.45 -15.61 32.02
C PRO A 5 6.90 -15.14 32.00
N ALA A 6 7.79 -15.99 31.49
CA ALA A 6 9.16 -15.61 31.22
C ALA A 6 9.11 -14.37 30.35
N ALA A 7 9.44 -13.21 30.93
CA ALA A 7 9.63 -11.97 30.18
C ALA A 7 10.47 -12.34 28.96
N ALA A 8 9.89 -12.15 27.76
CA ALA A 8 10.48 -12.61 26.53
C ALA A 8 11.90 -12.08 26.47
N ALA A 9 12.88 -12.96 26.69
CA ALA A 9 14.27 -12.55 26.64
C ALA A 9 14.47 -11.97 25.25
N GLY A 10 14.90 -10.70 25.18
CA GLY A 10 15.21 -10.04 23.91
C GLY A 10 16.21 -10.87 23.11
N ARG A 11 16.45 -10.49 21.85
CA ARG A 11 17.36 -11.23 20.95
C ARG A 11 18.72 -11.48 21.59
N TYR A 12 19.25 -10.53 22.35
CA TYR A 12 20.50 -10.71 23.10
C TYR A 12 20.39 -11.81 24.17
N GLY A 13 19.35 -11.81 25.01
CA GLY A 13 19.19 -12.83 26.05
C GLY A 13 19.00 -14.23 25.48
N ASN A 14 18.39 -14.36 24.31
CA ASN A 14 18.30 -15.64 23.59
C ASN A 14 19.66 -16.10 23.03
N LEU A 15 20.44 -15.17 22.48
CA LEU A 15 21.81 -15.45 22.02
C LEU A 15 22.70 -15.87 23.20
N GLU A 16 22.66 -15.15 24.31
CA GLU A 16 23.44 -15.45 25.52
C GLU A 16 23.11 -16.84 26.07
N ARG A 17 21.83 -17.18 26.17
CA ARG A 17 21.38 -18.51 26.60
C ARG A 17 21.88 -19.61 25.66
N SER A 18 21.74 -19.38 24.35
CA SER A 18 22.18 -20.34 23.33
C SER A 18 23.69 -20.55 23.37
N PHE A 19 24.46 -19.47 23.54
CA PHE A 19 25.91 -19.54 23.70
C PHE A 19 26.30 -20.35 24.94
N LYS A 20 25.68 -20.08 26.10
CA LYS A 20 25.96 -20.83 27.35
C LYS A 20 25.67 -22.32 27.19
N LEU A 21 24.59 -22.68 26.51
CA LEU A 21 24.26 -24.08 26.20
C LEU A 21 25.32 -24.71 25.28
N ALA A 22 25.68 -24.06 24.18
CA ALA A 22 26.69 -24.56 23.25
C ALA A 22 28.06 -24.70 23.93
N ALA A 23 28.50 -23.69 24.67
CA ALA A 23 29.76 -23.72 25.42
C ALA A 23 29.79 -24.86 26.43
N ARG A 24 28.69 -25.08 27.17
CA ARG A 24 28.57 -26.21 28.10
C ARG A 24 28.68 -27.55 27.37
N SER A 25 28.00 -27.72 26.23
CA SER A 25 28.08 -28.96 25.44
C SER A 25 29.51 -29.22 24.97
N VAL A 26 30.20 -28.20 24.46
CA VAL A 26 31.59 -28.30 23.98
C VAL A 26 32.56 -28.61 25.12
N LEU A 27 32.45 -27.93 26.26
CA LEU A 27 33.27 -28.19 27.44
C LEU A 27 33.02 -29.57 28.06
N THR A 28 31.81 -30.10 27.90
CA THR A 28 31.47 -31.45 28.37
C THR A 28 32.01 -32.53 27.41
N ALA A 29 32.03 -32.26 26.11
CA ALA A 29 32.52 -33.18 25.09
C ALA A 29 34.05 -33.20 24.96
N CYS A 30 34.75 -32.20 25.50
CA CYS A 30 36.21 -32.09 25.46
C CYS A 30 36.78 -32.16 26.87
N SER A 31 37.10 -33.37 27.31
CA SER A 31 37.76 -33.61 28.60
C SER A 31 39.29 -33.48 28.49
N ARG A 32 39.97 -33.47 29.63
CA ARG A 32 41.44 -33.51 29.69
C ARG A 32 41.98 -34.80 29.10
N GLU A 33 41.25 -35.89 29.26
CA GLU A 33 41.53 -37.22 28.72
C GLU A 33 41.43 -37.22 27.19
N ASP A 34 40.49 -36.49 26.61
CA ASP A 34 40.37 -36.33 25.16
C ASP A 34 41.57 -35.56 24.60
N VAL A 35 42.05 -34.54 25.30
CA VAL A 35 43.30 -33.83 24.93
C VAL A 35 44.51 -34.77 25.02
N LYS A 36 44.59 -35.61 26.06
CA LYS A 36 45.64 -36.63 26.19
C LYS A 36 45.62 -37.63 25.03
N ARG A 37 44.44 -38.07 24.61
CA ARG A 37 44.26 -39.00 23.49
C ARG A 37 44.58 -38.35 22.14
N ALA A 38 44.19 -37.10 21.94
CA ALA A 38 44.39 -36.36 20.69
C ALA A 38 45.85 -35.92 20.49
N PHE A 39 46.58 -35.64 21.57
CA PHE A 39 47.96 -35.15 21.53
C PHE A 39 48.91 -36.06 22.34
N PRO A 40 49.13 -37.32 21.90
CA PRO A 40 49.96 -38.28 22.62
C PRO A 40 51.45 -37.90 22.61
N SER A 41 51.91 -37.19 21.58
CA SER A 41 53.31 -36.74 21.43
C SER A 41 53.69 -35.57 22.36
N PHE A 42 52.71 -34.90 22.96
CA PHE A 42 52.95 -33.76 23.82
C PHE A 42 53.33 -34.21 25.24
N THR A 43 53.99 -33.36 25.99
CA THR A 43 54.19 -33.54 27.42
C THR A 43 52.90 -33.22 28.19
N ASP A 44 52.81 -33.67 29.45
CA ASP A 44 51.66 -33.33 30.30
C ASP A 44 51.50 -31.82 30.50
N ALA A 45 52.61 -31.08 30.61
CA ALA A 45 52.59 -29.63 30.74
C ALA A 45 52.04 -28.92 29.50
N GLU A 46 52.41 -29.40 28.29
CA GLU A 46 51.90 -28.84 27.04
C GLU A 46 50.41 -29.13 26.85
N ARG A 47 49.96 -30.34 27.20
CA ARG A 47 48.54 -30.71 27.17
C ARG A 47 47.72 -29.91 28.16
N GLU A 48 48.23 -29.69 29.38
CA GLU A 48 47.57 -28.83 30.36
C GLU A 48 47.40 -27.42 29.82
N ARG A 49 48.48 -26.86 29.26
CA ARG A 49 48.46 -25.51 28.68
C ARG A 49 47.47 -25.41 27.53
N LEU A 50 47.39 -26.44 26.68
CA LEU A 50 46.42 -26.49 25.58
C LEU A 50 44.97 -26.53 26.09
N TYR A 51 44.68 -27.33 27.11
CA TYR A 51 43.35 -27.38 27.72
C TYR A 51 42.95 -26.04 28.36
N GLN A 52 43.90 -25.37 29.04
CA GLN A 52 43.66 -24.02 29.57
C GLN A 52 43.42 -23.00 28.45
N MET A 53 44.18 -23.06 27.36
CA MET A 53 43.96 -22.20 26.19
C MET A 53 42.56 -22.44 25.58
N PHE A 54 42.12 -23.69 25.48
CA PHE A 54 40.79 -24.03 24.98
C PHE A 54 39.68 -23.39 25.84
N ILE A 55 39.76 -23.52 27.17
CA ILE A 55 38.83 -22.86 28.09
C ILE A 55 38.88 -21.33 27.93
N TYR A 56 40.08 -20.78 27.80
CA TYR A 56 40.27 -19.35 27.63
C TYR A 56 39.61 -18.84 26.35
N VAL A 57 39.80 -19.53 25.22
CA VAL A 57 39.16 -19.17 23.94
C VAL A 57 37.64 -19.11 24.06
N ILE A 58 37.03 -20.10 24.72
CA ILE A 58 35.57 -20.13 24.94
C ILE A 58 35.12 -18.93 25.79
N LYS A 59 35.86 -18.59 26.84
CA LYS A 59 35.58 -17.41 27.68
C LYS A 59 35.74 -16.10 26.91
N SER A 60 36.80 -15.95 26.13
CA SER A 60 37.03 -14.75 25.32
C SER A 60 35.97 -14.57 24.25
N LEU A 61 35.53 -15.66 23.60
CA LEU A 61 34.44 -15.63 22.63
C LEU A 61 33.12 -15.16 23.27
N HIS A 62 32.85 -15.55 24.53
CA HIS A 62 31.70 -15.06 25.28
C HIS A 62 31.74 -13.54 25.50
N SER A 63 32.94 -13.02 25.85
CA SER A 63 33.14 -11.59 26.09
C SER A 63 33.09 -10.75 24.82
N ASN A 64 33.43 -11.34 23.67
CA ASN A 64 33.45 -10.68 22.36
C ASN A 64 32.12 -10.76 21.62
N ILE A 65 31.00 -11.01 22.31
CA ILE A 65 29.66 -10.87 21.71
C ILE A 65 29.36 -9.36 21.57
N GLU A 66 30.05 -8.73 20.63
CA GLU A 66 29.93 -7.30 20.25
C GLU A 66 28.55 -6.99 19.64
N VAL A 67 27.74 -8.01 19.39
CA VAL A 67 26.41 -7.90 18.80
C VAL A 67 25.36 -7.47 19.84
N ALA A 68 25.70 -7.41 21.13
CA ALA A 68 24.75 -7.06 22.21
C ALA A 68 24.01 -5.74 21.95
N ALA A 69 24.77 -4.66 21.74
CA ALA A 69 24.21 -3.33 21.50
C ALA A 69 23.43 -3.26 20.17
N ALA A 70 23.83 -4.02 19.15
CA ALA A 70 23.11 -4.09 17.89
C ALA A 70 21.77 -4.82 18.07
N LEU A 71 21.74 -5.96 18.77
CA LEU A 71 20.51 -6.71 19.01
C LEU A 71 19.52 -5.94 19.88
N GLU A 72 20.01 -5.20 20.87
CA GLU A 72 19.17 -4.32 21.70
C GLU A 72 18.51 -3.21 20.87
N LYS A 73 19.27 -2.57 19.96
CA LYS A 73 18.71 -1.59 19.01
C LYS A 73 17.67 -2.19 18.08
N ILE A 74 17.87 -3.42 17.61
CA ILE A 74 16.88 -4.08 16.75
C ILE A 74 15.63 -4.43 17.57
N ASP A 75 15.77 -4.86 18.82
CA ASP A 75 14.64 -5.07 19.73
C ASP A 75 13.84 -3.79 19.94
N GLN A 76 14.52 -2.68 20.22
CA GLN A 76 13.89 -1.37 20.32
C GLN A 76 13.15 -0.99 19.02
N PHE A 77 13.80 -1.11 17.86
CA PHE A 77 13.20 -0.76 16.57
C PHE A 77 11.97 -1.62 16.23
N VAL A 78 11.99 -2.91 16.56
CA VAL A 78 10.84 -3.80 16.33
C VAL A 78 9.67 -3.42 17.21
N GLU A 79 9.90 -3.07 18.48
CA GLU A 79 8.84 -2.61 19.36
C GLU A 79 8.32 -1.22 18.95
N GLU A 80 9.18 -0.31 18.51
CA GLU A 80 8.78 0.98 17.91
C GLU A 80 7.90 0.78 16.66
N GLN A 81 8.28 -0.11 15.74
CA GLN A 81 7.51 -0.42 14.53
C GLN A 81 6.15 -1.06 14.84
N LYS A 82 6.06 -1.93 15.85
CA LYS A 82 4.77 -2.48 16.30
C LYS A 82 3.82 -1.42 16.83
N LEU A 83 4.35 -0.40 17.50
CA LEU A 83 3.56 0.70 18.06
C LEU A 83 3.19 1.74 17.01
N ASP A 84 3.93 1.81 15.91
CA ASP A 84 3.61 2.68 14.77
C ASP A 84 2.47 2.08 13.92
N VAL A 85 1.24 2.28 14.39
CA VAL A 85 -0.01 1.91 13.69
C VAL A 85 -0.07 2.49 12.27
N LEU A 86 0.59 3.63 12.03
CA LEU A 86 0.58 4.31 10.73
C LEU A 86 1.47 3.63 9.69
N SER A 87 2.41 2.77 10.09
CA SER A 87 3.28 2.03 9.16
C SER A 87 2.49 1.02 8.30
N SER A 88 1.47 0.39 8.89
CA SER A 88 0.55 -0.54 8.22
C SER A 88 -0.48 0.19 7.36
N ASP A 89 -1.02 1.31 7.85
CA ASP A 89 -2.14 2.01 7.19
C ASP A 89 -1.70 2.90 6.02
N LYS A 90 -0.43 3.30 5.96
CA LYS A 90 0.08 4.20 4.92
C LYS A 90 -0.11 3.66 3.49
N THR A 91 0.00 2.35 3.32
CA THR A 91 -0.22 1.69 2.01
C THR A 91 -1.70 1.73 1.61
N ASN A 92 -2.59 1.44 2.56
CA ASN A 92 -4.04 1.40 2.32
C ASN A 92 -4.62 2.79 1.98
N ILE A 93 -4.16 3.83 2.69
CA ILE A 93 -4.67 5.20 2.49
C ILE A 93 -4.29 5.75 1.11
N GLU A 94 -3.04 5.56 0.67
CA GLU A 94 -2.62 6.07 -0.65
C GLU A 94 -3.29 5.30 -1.80
N ASP A 95 -3.44 3.98 -1.67
CA ASP A 95 -4.16 3.15 -2.65
C ASP A 95 -5.63 3.56 -2.75
N THR A 96 -6.30 3.76 -1.61
CA THR A 96 -7.70 4.21 -1.55
C THR A 96 -7.87 5.59 -2.19
N LYS A 97 -6.94 6.51 -1.90
CA LYS A 97 -6.92 7.85 -2.49
C LYS A 97 -6.75 7.81 -4.02
N GLN A 98 -5.87 6.94 -4.52
CA GLN A 98 -5.67 6.77 -5.95
C GLN A 98 -6.92 6.19 -6.64
N MET A 99 -7.56 5.18 -6.04
CA MET A 99 -8.81 4.62 -6.56
C MET A 99 -9.94 5.66 -6.62
N ILE A 100 -10.13 6.43 -5.53
CA ILE A 100 -11.15 7.50 -5.48
C ILE A 100 -10.86 8.58 -6.52
N SER A 101 -9.60 8.97 -6.67
CA SER A 101 -9.19 9.97 -7.66
C SER A 101 -9.50 9.53 -9.09
N LYS A 102 -9.19 8.26 -9.41
CA LYS A 102 -9.50 7.68 -10.72
C LYS A 102 -11.01 7.64 -10.98
N ALA A 103 -11.78 7.08 -10.03
CA ALA A 103 -13.24 7.00 -10.16
C ALA A 103 -13.89 8.38 -10.36
N LYS A 104 -13.43 9.40 -9.62
CA LYS A 104 -13.93 10.77 -9.79
C LYS A 104 -13.58 11.36 -11.16
N LYS A 105 -12.40 11.08 -11.69
CA LYS A 105 -11.99 11.54 -13.02
C LYS A 105 -12.86 10.91 -14.11
N ASP A 106 -13.07 9.60 -14.01
CA ASP A 106 -13.89 8.85 -14.97
C ASP A 106 -15.35 9.35 -14.96
N GLU A 107 -15.92 9.63 -13.77
CA GLU A 107 -17.26 10.20 -13.63
C GLU A 107 -17.38 11.60 -14.24
N VAL A 108 -16.38 12.46 -14.02
CA VAL A 108 -16.36 13.81 -14.62
C VAL A 108 -16.32 13.74 -16.15
N GLU A 109 -15.56 12.80 -16.71
CA GLU A 109 -15.47 12.60 -18.16
C GLU A 109 -16.79 12.07 -18.74
N TYR A 110 -17.45 11.15 -18.03
CA TYR A 110 -18.78 10.66 -18.39
C TYR A 110 -19.84 11.77 -18.37
N LEU A 111 -19.92 12.54 -17.29
CA LEU A 111 -20.89 13.63 -17.15
C LEU A 111 -20.65 14.73 -18.20
N LYS A 112 -19.39 15.03 -18.52
CA LYS A 112 -19.05 15.98 -19.59
C LYS A 112 -19.58 15.51 -20.94
N SER A 113 -19.38 14.23 -21.27
CA SER A 113 -19.86 13.64 -22.53
C SER A 113 -21.37 13.67 -22.64
N LEU A 114 -22.08 13.41 -21.53
CA LEU A 114 -23.53 13.44 -21.49
C LEU A 114 -24.09 14.86 -21.70
N ILE A 115 -23.44 15.87 -21.13
CA ILE A 115 -23.81 17.28 -21.35
C ILE A 115 -23.66 17.67 -22.81
N GLU A 116 -22.53 17.29 -23.43
CA GLU A 116 -22.25 17.57 -24.84
C GLU A 116 -23.32 16.94 -25.76
N GLU A 117 -23.71 15.68 -25.52
CA GLU A 117 -24.76 15.01 -26.29
C GLU A 117 -26.13 15.71 -26.15
N VAL A 118 -26.47 16.18 -24.94
CA VAL A 118 -27.71 16.91 -24.68
C VAL A 118 -27.69 18.28 -25.35
N GLU A 119 -26.56 18.99 -25.34
CA GLU A 119 -26.39 20.27 -26.02
C GLU A 119 -26.53 20.13 -27.55
N GLU A 120 -25.92 19.11 -28.15
CA GLU A 120 -26.07 18.80 -29.58
C GLU A 120 -27.55 18.56 -29.95
N LYS A 121 -28.24 17.72 -29.17
CA LYS A 121 -29.67 17.45 -29.38
C LYS A 121 -30.52 18.71 -29.23
N ASN A 122 -30.23 19.56 -28.24
CA ASN A 122 -30.94 20.81 -28.03
C ASN A 122 -30.73 21.79 -29.19
N ASN A 123 -29.50 21.90 -29.69
CA ASN A 123 -29.16 22.75 -30.84
C ASN A 123 -29.85 22.27 -32.11
N ALA A 124 -29.88 20.96 -32.37
CA ALA A 124 -30.61 20.38 -33.49
C ALA A 124 -32.12 20.68 -33.40
N MET A 125 -32.69 20.59 -32.20
CA MET A 125 -34.10 20.89 -31.97
C MET A 125 -34.41 22.38 -32.16
N LYS A 126 -33.56 23.28 -31.67
CA LYS A 126 -33.68 24.73 -31.92
C LYS A 126 -33.65 25.05 -33.42
N ALA A 127 -32.70 24.48 -34.15
CA ALA A 127 -32.61 24.68 -35.60
C ALA A 127 -33.89 24.21 -36.33
N ARG A 128 -34.46 23.07 -35.90
CA ARG A 128 -35.74 22.58 -36.45
C ARG A 128 -36.91 23.51 -36.16
N ILE A 129 -36.99 24.05 -34.94
CA ILE A 129 -38.03 25.03 -34.55
C ILE A 129 -37.90 26.31 -35.39
N GLU A 130 -36.68 26.80 -35.61
CA GLU A 130 -36.44 27.99 -36.43
C GLU A 130 -36.82 27.80 -37.90
N LEU A 131 -36.59 26.60 -38.45
CA LEU A 131 -36.99 26.26 -39.82
C LEU A 131 -38.53 26.25 -39.97
N LEU A 132 -39.23 25.60 -39.03
CA LEU A 132 -40.70 25.57 -39.02
C LEU A 132 -41.32 26.97 -38.87
N LYS A 133 -40.70 27.87 -38.09
CA LYS A 133 -41.13 29.27 -37.99
C LYS A 133 -40.95 30.07 -39.28
N LYS A 134 -40.01 29.69 -40.15
CA LYS A 134 -39.80 30.33 -41.46
C LYS A 134 -40.76 29.79 -42.52
N ASP A 135 -41.13 28.52 -42.41
CA ASP A 135 -42.12 27.84 -43.26
C ASP A 135 -43.58 28.15 -42.87
N ASP A 136 -43.81 29.02 -41.88
CA ASP A 136 -45.14 29.57 -41.60
C ASP A 136 -45.59 30.43 -42.80
N ASP A 137 -46.24 29.77 -43.76
CA ASP A 137 -47.04 30.26 -44.90
C ASP A 137 -48.21 31.18 -44.47
N LEU A 138 -48.14 31.80 -43.29
CA LEU A 138 -49.09 32.80 -42.80
C LEU A 138 -49.17 34.01 -43.75
N ALA A 139 -48.08 34.37 -44.43
CA ALA A 139 -48.08 35.42 -45.45
C ALA A 139 -48.81 34.99 -46.73
N ALA A 140 -48.59 33.76 -47.20
CA ALA A 140 -49.24 33.22 -48.39
C ALA A 140 -50.75 32.99 -48.16
N GLY A 141 -51.12 32.40 -47.01
CA GLY A 141 -52.52 32.19 -46.62
C GLY A 141 -53.28 33.51 -46.44
N LYS A 142 -52.65 34.54 -45.86
CA LYS A 142 -53.26 35.87 -45.72
C LYS A 142 -53.48 36.55 -47.07
N GLN A 143 -52.54 36.43 -48.02
CA GLN A 143 -52.68 36.99 -49.36
C GLN A 143 -53.80 36.32 -50.17
N VAL A 144 -53.96 35.00 -50.04
CA VAL A 144 -55.07 34.25 -50.68
C VAL A 144 -56.41 34.65 -50.07
N LEU A 145 -56.48 34.82 -48.74
CA LEU A 145 -57.68 35.26 -48.05
C LEU A 145 -58.09 36.69 -48.44
N GLU A 146 -57.14 37.62 -48.55
CA GLU A 146 -57.39 38.99 -49.01
C GLU A 146 -57.91 39.03 -50.45
N LYS A 147 -57.32 38.24 -51.35
CA LYS A 147 -57.82 38.10 -52.74
C LYS A 147 -59.23 37.52 -52.79
N LEU A 148 -59.53 36.53 -51.95
CA LEU A 148 -60.85 35.91 -51.90
C LEU A 148 -61.92 36.90 -51.39
N MET A 149 -61.59 37.71 -50.38
CA MET A 149 -62.49 38.77 -49.90
C MET A 149 -62.74 39.85 -50.97
N GLN A 150 -61.73 40.22 -51.77
CA GLN A 150 -61.90 41.16 -52.88
C GLN A 150 -62.78 40.59 -54.02
N CYS A 151 -62.66 39.31 -54.35
CA CYS A 151 -63.56 38.68 -55.34
C CYS A 151 -65.01 38.63 -54.84
N ASN A 152 -65.23 38.31 -53.56
CA ASN A 152 -66.57 38.29 -52.98
C ASN A 152 -67.21 39.68 -52.94
N SER A 153 -66.46 40.74 -52.62
CA SER A 153 -67.00 42.11 -52.65
C SER A 153 -67.26 42.61 -54.08
N ALA A 154 -66.51 42.16 -55.08
CA ALA A 154 -66.77 42.46 -56.48
C ALA A 154 -68.06 41.81 -57.01
N LEU A 155 -68.41 40.61 -56.52
CA LEU A 155 -69.66 39.91 -56.87
C LEU A 155 -70.92 40.59 -56.31
N TYR A 156 -70.83 41.20 -55.12
CA TYR A 156 -71.97 41.90 -54.49
C TYR A 156 -72.22 43.32 -55.03
N ASN A 157 -71.25 43.93 -55.72
CA ASN A 157 -71.37 45.28 -56.28
C ASN A 157 -71.66 45.29 -57.80
N GLY A 158 -71.90 44.13 -58.41
CA GLY A 158 -72.13 43.96 -59.85
C GLY A 158 -73.53 43.46 -60.23
N LEU A 159 -74.51 43.54 -59.32
CA LEU A 159 -75.90 43.13 -59.53
C LEU A 159 -76.86 44.30 -59.27
#